data_AF-A0A8J7YF50-F1
#
_entry.id   AF-A0A8J7YF50-F1
#
_cell.length_a   1.000
_cell.length_b   1.000
_cell.length_c   1.000
_cell.angle_alpha   90.00
_cell.angle_beta   90.00
_cell.angle_gamma   90.00
#
_symmetry.space_group_name_H-M   'P 1'
#
loop_
_entity.id
_entity.type
_entity.pdbx_description
1 polymer ?
#
loop_
_entity_poly.entity_id
_entity_poly.type
_entity_poly.pdbx_seq_one_letter_code
_entity_poly.pdbx_strand_id
1 'polypeptide(L)' 'MSRSATARREPDTDTGVRNRSQYADTLHRLDPDADEPRPACPEADYRPDAEFTDVPLAAYRPHYELCGNPECFGGDWR' A
#
# COMPACT_ATOMS: atom_id res chain seq x y z
N MET A 1 -2.92 9.13 29.44
CA MET A 1 -4.00 9.17 28.42
C MET A 1 -3.37 9.58 27.10
N SER A 2 -2.77 8.63 26.39
CA SER A 2 -2.16 8.89 25.08
C SER A 2 -3.29 8.89 24.05
N ARG A 3 -3.72 10.07 23.61
CA ARG A 3 -4.58 10.18 22.43
C ARG A 3 -3.70 9.86 21.23
N SER A 4 -3.67 8.59 20.82
CA SER A 4 -3.21 8.24 19.49
C SER A 4 -4.16 8.95 18.54
N ALA A 5 -3.67 10.02 17.91
CA ALA A 5 -4.38 10.73 16.89
C ALA A 5 -4.55 9.79 15.70
N THR A 6 -5.67 9.09 15.65
CA THR A 6 -6.19 8.48 14.43
C THR A 6 -6.60 9.62 13.51
N ALA A 7 -5.61 10.31 12.97
CA ALA A 7 -5.80 11.19 11.83
C ALA A 7 -6.24 10.27 10.71
N ARG A 8 -7.53 10.27 10.40
CA ARG A 8 -8.10 9.69 9.18
C ARG A 8 -7.23 10.20 8.04
N ARG A 9 -6.32 9.35 7.57
CA ARG A 9 -5.30 9.74 6.61
C ARG A 9 -6.05 10.08 5.33
N GLU A 10 -6.03 11.34 4.93
CA GLU A 10 -6.53 11.72 3.62
C GLU A 10 -5.88 10.80 2.58
N PRO A 11 -6.61 10.33 1.56
CA PRO A 11 -6.07 9.42 0.56
C PRO A 11 -4.98 10.15 -0.22
N ASP A 12 -3.77 10.12 0.32
CA ASP A 12 -2.60 10.69 -0.28
C ASP A 12 -2.23 9.80 -1.45
N THR A 13 -2.58 10.24 -2.66
CA THR A 13 -2.35 9.48 -3.89
C THR A 13 -0.86 9.35 -4.22
N ASP A 14 0.01 10.08 -3.52
CA ASP A 14 1.46 9.98 -3.63
C ASP A 14 2.04 8.89 -2.71
N THR A 15 1.26 8.39 -1.75
CA THR A 15 1.67 7.32 -0.84
C THR A 15 1.05 5.97 -1.22
N GLY A 16 1.89 4.95 -1.38
CA GLY A 16 1.49 3.55 -1.50
C GLY A 16 1.94 2.73 -0.30
N VAL A 17 1.71 1.43 -0.37
CA VAL A 17 2.27 0.47 0.59
C VAL A 17 3.11 -0.57 -0.12
N ARG A 18 4.17 -1.02 0.54
CA ARG A 18 4.96 -2.16 0.10
C ARG A 18 5.01 -3.22 1.18
N ASN A 19 5.13 -4.47 0.76
CA ASN A 19 5.50 -5.54 1.67
C ASN A 19 6.96 -5.34 2.14
N ARG A 20 7.24 -5.55 3.43
CA ARG A 20 8.59 -5.37 4.02
C ARG A 20 9.55 -6.51 3.68
N SER A 21 9.06 -7.59 3.09
CA SER A 21 9.88 -8.69 2.60
C SER A 21 10.94 -8.18 1.63
N GLN A 22 12.15 -8.70 1.76
CA GLN A 22 13.27 -8.43 0.84
C GLN A 22 13.00 -8.88 -0.61
N TYR A 23 12.00 -9.75 -0.81
CA TYR A 23 11.58 -10.24 -2.12
C TYR A 23 10.40 -9.45 -2.70
N ALA A 24 9.90 -8.45 -1.97
CA ALA A 24 8.83 -7.61 -2.47
C ALA A 24 9.38 -6.60 -3.47
N ASP A 25 8.78 -6.58 -4.65
CA ASP A 25 9.07 -5.69 -5.77
C ASP A 25 7.83 -4.92 -6.22
N THR A 26 6.70 -5.12 -5.54
CA THR A 26 5.41 -4.54 -5.90
C THR A 26 4.96 -3.48 -4.90
N LEU A 27 4.47 -2.35 -5.42
CA LEU A 27 3.79 -1.29 -4.68
C LEU A 27 2.28 -1.43 -4.84
N HIS A 28 1.57 -1.36 -3.73
CA HIS A 28 0.12 -1.40 -3.68
C HIS A 28 -0.43 -0.04 -3.33
N ARG A 29 -1.68 0.20 -3.72
CA ARG A 29 -2.41 1.34 -3.21
C ARG A 29 -2.68 1.11 -1.73
N LEU A 30 -2.51 2.16 -0.92
CA LEU A 30 -2.95 2.12 0.46
C LEU A 30 -4.47 1.96 0.53
N ASP A 31 -4.94 1.01 1.33
CA ASP A 31 -6.35 0.87 1.69
C ASP A 31 -6.81 2.14 2.44
N PRO A 32 -7.74 2.95 1.88
CA PRO A 32 -8.18 4.20 2.51
C PRO A 32 -9.01 3.97 3.78
N ASP A 33 -9.53 2.76 3.98
CA ASP A 33 -10.35 2.39 5.12
C ASP A 33 -9.55 1.62 6.20
N ALA A 34 -8.26 1.36 5.96
CA ALA A 34 -7.38 0.71 6.93
C ALA A 34 -6.71 1.73 7.89
N ASP A 35 -6.76 1.42 9.19
CA ASP A 35 -6.02 2.17 10.23
C ASP A 35 -4.51 1.87 10.23
N GLU A 36 -4.09 0.75 9.62
CA GLU A 36 -2.70 0.32 9.51
C GLU A 36 -2.28 0.22 8.03
N PRO A 37 -0.97 0.32 7.70
CA PRO A 37 -0.51 0.18 6.32
C PRO A 37 -0.93 -1.18 5.76
N ARG A 38 -1.89 -1.18 4.84
CA ARG A 38 -2.37 -2.38 4.15
C ARG A 38 -2.68 -2.08 2.69
N PRO A 39 -2.48 -3.06 1.79
CA PRO A 39 -2.85 -2.92 0.40
C PRO A 39 -4.38 -2.84 0.28
N ALA A 40 -4.86 -2.05 -0.67
CA ALA A 40 -6.27 -1.99 -1.04
C ALA A 40 -6.77 -3.26 -1.76
N CYS A 41 -5.87 -4.18 -2.14
CA CYS A 41 -6.19 -5.45 -2.76
C CYS A 41 -6.08 -6.62 -1.76
N PRO A 42 -6.68 -7.79 -2.05
CA PRO A 42 -6.67 -8.97 -1.17
C PRO A 42 -5.29 -9.62 -0.96
N GLU A 43 -4.19 -8.98 -1.37
CA GLU A 43 -2.85 -9.52 -1.17
C GLU A 43 -2.49 -9.68 0.32
N ALA A 44 -3.00 -8.79 1.17
CA ALA A 44 -2.87 -8.93 2.63
C ALA A 44 -3.63 -10.16 3.16
N ASP A 45 -4.77 -10.51 2.58
CA ASP A 45 -5.56 -11.67 3.00
C ASP A 45 -4.89 -13.00 2.60
N TYR A 46 -4.24 -13.04 1.43
CA TYR A 46 -3.49 -14.22 0.99
C TYR A 46 -2.19 -14.44 1.79
N ARG A 47 -1.65 -13.39 2.41
CA ARG A 47 -0.43 -13.43 3.20
C ARG A 47 -0.65 -12.74 4.56
N PRO A 48 -1.35 -13.42 5.49
CA PRO A 48 -1.71 -12.81 6.77
C PRO A 48 -0.50 -12.45 7.64
N ASP A 49 0.64 -13.12 7.44
CA ASP A 49 1.91 -12.82 8.13
C ASP A 49 2.76 -11.76 7.40
N ALA A 50 2.30 -11.22 6.27
CA ALA A 50 3.03 -10.19 5.57
C ALA A 50 2.89 -8.84 6.29
N GLU A 51 4.03 -8.27 6.64
CA GLU A 51 4.08 -6.90 7.16
C GLU A 51 4.19 -5.91 6.01
N PHE A 52 3.40 -4.85 6.07
CA PHE A 52 3.39 -3.77 5.08
C PHE A 52 3.81 -2.44 5.73
N THR A 53 4.31 -1.52 4.90
CA THR A 53 4.69 -0.17 5.33
C THR A 53 4.29 0.82 4.26
N ASP A 54 3.93 2.03 4.68
CA ASP A 54 3.74 3.14 3.76
C ASP A 54 5.07 3.61 3.15
N VAL A 55 5.02 3.95 1.87
CA VAL A 55 6.16 4.46 1.11
C VAL A 55 5.72 5.50 0.08
N PRO A 56 6.54 6.53 -0.19
CA PRO A 56 6.27 7.48 -1.27
C PRO A 56 6.42 6.79 -2.63
N LEU A 57 5.36 6.78 -3.43
CA LEU A 57 5.34 6.12 -4.74
C LEU A 57 6.41 6.69 -5.65
N ALA A 58 6.54 8.02 -5.73
CA ALA A 58 7.48 8.68 -6.64
C ALA A 58 8.94 8.23 -6.44
N ALA A 59 9.35 7.97 -5.18
CA ALA A 59 10.71 7.53 -4.87
C ALA A 59 10.93 6.03 -5.13
N TYR A 60 9.89 5.21 -5.04
CA TYR A 60 9.99 3.75 -5.15
C TYR A 60 9.68 3.20 -6.55
N ARG A 61 8.88 3.91 -7.35
CA ARG A 61 8.54 3.49 -8.73
C ARG A 61 9.74 3.16 -9.65
N PRO A 62 10.95 3.75 -9.51
CA PRO A 62 12.10 3.33 -10.32
C PRO A 62 12.59 1.90 -10.03
N HIS A 63 12.25 1.35 -8.87
CA HIS A 63 12.74 0.05 -8.40
C HIS A 63 11.63 -0.97 -8.13
N TYR A 64 10.38 -0.55 -8.19
CA TYR A 64 9.22 -1.37 -7.85
C TYR A 64 8.12 -1.19 -8.89
N GLU A 65 7.43 -2.29 -9.19
CA GLU A 65 6.28 -2.32 -10.08
C GLU A 65 5.01 -1.91 -9.34
N LEU A 66 4.05 -1.33 -10.05
CA LEU A 66 2.74 -1.06 -9.47
C LEU A 66 1.88 -2.32 -9.53
N CYS A 67 1.18 -2.62 -8.44
CA CYS A 67 0.25 -3.75 -8.38
C CYS A 67 -0.81 -3.61 -9.48
N GLY A 68 -0.88 -4.61 -10.35
CA GLY A 68 -1.84 -4.68 -11.45
C GLY A 68 -3.26 -5.05 -11.04
N ASN A 69 -3.57 -5.15 -9.74
CA ASN A 69 -4.93 -5.40 -9.28
C ASN A 69 -5.78 -4.12 -9.48
N PRO A 70 -7.01 -4.22 -10.04
CA PRO A 70 -7.91 -3.08 -10.24
C PRO A 70 -8.18 -2.24 -8.99
N GLU A 71 -8.19 -2.84 -7.80
CA GLU A 71 -8.38 -2.13 -6.53
C GLU A 71 -7.15 -1.29 -6.13
N CYS A 72 -5.98 -1.64 -6.67
CA CYS A 72 -4.75 -0.89 -6.54
C CYS A 72 -4.57 0.11 -7.70
N PHE A 73 -3.71 -0.23 -8.67
CA PHE A 73 -3.36 0.61 -9.81
C PHE A 73 -3.73 -0.04 -11.15
N GLY A 74 -4.32 -1.25 -11.12
CA GLY A 74 -4.72 -2.03 -12.29
C GLY A 74 -5.99 -1.55 -12.98
N GLY A 75 -6.28 -0.26 -12.93
CA GLY A 75 -7.30 0.36 -13.76
C GLY A 75 -6.73 0.62 -15.15
N ASP A 76 -7.02 -0.29 -16.09
CA ASP A 76 -6.80 -0.18 -17.54
C ASP A 76 -5.41 0.35 -17.94
N TRP A 77 -4.45 -0.57 -18.18
CA TRP A 77 -3.25 -0.20 -18.92
C TRP A 77 -3.65 0.12 -20.36
N ARG A 78 -3.77 1.42 -20.67
CA ARG A 78 -3.88 1.98 -22.01
C ARG A 78 -2.65 2.79 -22.37
#